data_AF-A0A1G8D022-F1
#
_entry.id   AF-A0A1G8D022-F1
#
_cell.length_a   1.000
_cell.length_b   1.000
_cell.length_c   1.000
_cell.angle_alpha   90.00
_cell.angle_beta   90.00
_cell.angle_gamma   90.00
#
_symmetry.space_group_name_H-M   'P 1'
#
loop_
_entity.id
_entity.type
_entity.pdbx_description
1 polymer ?
#
loop_
_entity_poly.entity_id
_entity_poly.type
_entity_poly.pdbx_seq_one_letter_code
_entity_poly.pdbx_strand_id
1 'polypeptide(L)'
;MVRYEYDKEGLDIQEHKNGNDKEFVIKIKNPAQYLQALRKVRAYFSNDTVHTDVLFYTHRNNEYHVIVRADYYVIFLLSLFKYRILSRLEWE
;
A
#
# COMPACT_ATOMS: atom_id res chain seq x y z
N MET A 1 5.16 13.67 -10.83
CA MET A 1 5.13 12.25 -10.40
C MET A 1 5.08 12.23 -8.86
N VAL A 2 4.67 11.14 -8.20
CA VAL A 2 4.73 11.09 -6.73
C VAL A 2 5.98 10.32 -6.30
N ARG A 3 6.80 10.91 -5.44
CA ARG A 3 7.91 10.23 -4.77
C ARG A 3 7.52 9.94 -3.33
N TYR A 4 7.92 8.78 -2.83
CA TYR A 4 7.69 8.39 -1.43
C TYR A 4 8.91 7.69 -0.83
N GLU A 5 9.01 7.77 0.49
CA GLU A 5 10.04 7.10 1.28
C GLU A 5 9.38 6.24 2.37
N TYR A 6 10.11 5.21 2.80
CA TYR A 6 9.72 4.31 3.88
C TYR A 6 10.97 3.67 4.50
N ASP A 7 10.79 3.07 5.67
CA ASP A 7 11.83 2.31 6.35
C ASP A 7 12.10 0.97 5.64
N LYS A 8 13.24 0.89 4.95
CA LYS A 8 13.65 -0.30 4.17
C LYS A 8 14.13 -1.47 5.04
N GLU A 9 14.43 -1.24 6.33
CA GLU A 9 14.76 -2.32 7.27
C GLU A 9 13.49 -3.05 7.70
N GLY A 10 12.41 -2.29 7.92
CA GLY A 10 11.11 -2.80 8.33
C GLY A 10 10.20 -3.32 7.21
N LEU A 11 10.38 -2.79 5.99
CA LEU A 11 9.51 -3.06 4.84
C LEU A 11 10.32 -3.27 3.55
N ASP A 12 9.69 -3.90 2.58
CA ASP A 12 10.09 -3.88 1.17
C ASP A 12 8.83 -3.62 0.33
N ILE A 13 8.84 -2.54 -0.45
CA ILE A 13 7.72 -2.11 -1.27
C ILE A 13 8.24 -2.00 -2.70
N GLN A 14 7.65 -2.81 -3.59
CA GLN A 14 7.90 -2.77 -5.02
C GLN A 14 6.64 -2.26 -5.72
N GLU A 15 6.81 -1.27 -6.60
CA GLU A 15 5.73 -0.71 -7.41
C GLU A 15 5.94 -1.10 -8.88
N HIS A 16 4.92 -1.69 -9.49
CA HIS A 16 4.90 -2.09 -10.88
C HIS A 16 3.73 -1.43 -11.62
N LYS A 17 3.90 -1.23 -12.93
CA LYS A 17 2.79 -0.87 -13.81
C LYS A 17 1.98 -2.12 -14.13
N ASN A 18 0.65 -2.02 -14.06
CA ASN A 18 -0.26 -3.09 -14.46
C ASN A 18 -1.35 -2.53 -15.39
N GLY A 19 -1.04 -2.41 -16.69
CA GLY A 19 -1.91 -1.70 -17.63
C GLY A 19 -2.05 -0.22 -17.24
N ASN A 20 -3.28 0.23 -17.03
CA ASN A 20 -3.57 1.57 -16.50
C ASN A 20 -3.46 1.65 -14.98
N ASP A 21 -3.47 0.51 -14.30
CA ASP A 21 -3.44 0.39 -12.85
C ASP A 21 -2.01 0.24 -12.32
N LYS A 22 -1.90 0.20 -10.99
CA LYS A 22 -0.65 0.01 -10.27
C LYS A 22 -0.71 -1.27 -9.45
N GLU A 23 0.38 -2.01 -9.46
CA GLU A 23 0.54 -3.18 -8.61
C GLU A 23 1.65 -2.90 -7.59
N PHE A 24 1.39 -3.26 -6.34
CA PHE A 24 2.36 -3.18 -5.26
C PHE A 24 2.59 -4.54 -4.65
N VAL A 25 3.84 -4.90 -4.46
CA VAL A 25 4.24 -6.02 -3.61
C VAL A 25 4.83 -5.43 -2.33
N ILE A 26 4.13 -5.61 -1.21
CA ILE A 26 4.52 -5.12 0.10
C ILE A 26 4.88 -6.31 0.98
N LYS A 27 6.16 -6.42 1.34
CA LYS A 27 6.66 -7.45 2.26
C LYS A 27 7.00 -6.83 3.61
N ILE A 28 6.39 -7.35 4.66
CA ILE A 28 6.64 -6.87 6.03
C ILE A 28 7.77 -7.69 6.67
N LYS A 29 8.90 -7.04 6.90
CA LYS A 29 10.07 -7.63 7.61
C LYS A 29 9.91 -7.52 9.13
N ASN A 30 9.25 -6.46 9.61
CA ASN A 30 8.94 -6.25 11.03
C ASN A 30 7.41 -6.23 11.28
N PRO A 31 6.76 -7.39 11.49
CA PRO A 31 5.31 -7.47 11.69
C PRO A 31 4.80 -6.72 12.91
N ALA A 32 5.58 -6.68 13.99
CA ALA A 32 5.18 -6.01 15.24
C ALA A 32 4.91 -4.51 15.01
N GLN A 33 5.66 -3.89 14.09
CA GLN A 33 5.52 -2.48 13.77
C GLN A 33 4.46 -2.21 12.70
N TYR A 34 4.44 -2.99 11.62
CA TYR A 34 3.68 -2.60 10.41
C TYR A 34 2.41 -3.41 10.14
N LEU A 35 2.25 -4.60 10.73
CA LEU A 35 1.11 -5.47 10.40
C LEU A 35 -0.22 -4.82 10.74
N GLN A 36 -0.32 -4.17 11.91
CA GLN A 36 -1.55 -3.50 12.31
C GLN A 36 -1.83 -2.27 11.43
N ALA A 37 -0.80 -1.51 11.03
CA ALA A 37 -0.95 -0.36 10.14
C ALA A 37 -1.49 -0.78 8.77
N LEU A 38 -0.93 -1.85 8.18
CA LEU A 38 -1.39 -2.33 6.87
C LEU A 38 -2.81 -2.89 6.92
N ARG A 39 -3.21 -3.52 8.04
CA ARG A 39 -4.60 -3.93 8.27
C ARG A 39 -5.56 -2.74 8.30
N LYS A 40 -5.17 -1.61 8.88
CA LYS A 40 -5.98 -0.37 8.88
C LYS A 40 -6.13 0.21 7.47
N VAL A 41 -5.06 0.18 6.67
CA VAL A 41 -5.11 0.57 5.25
C VAL A 41 -6.10 -0.31 4.48
N ARG A 42 -5.99 -1.63 4.62
CA ARG A 42 -6.94 -2.56 3.97
C ARG A 42 -8.38 -2.29 4.40
N ALA A 43 -8.61 -2.10 5.70
CA ALA A 43 -9.94 -1.82 6.23
C ALA A 43 -10.53 -0.52 5.67
N TYR A 44 -9.70 0.52 5.47
CA TYR A 44 -10.12 1.78 4.84
C TYR A 44 -10.72 1.56 3.44
N PHE A 45 -10.11 0.69 2.62
CA PHE A 45 -10.62 0.38 1.28
C PHE A 45 -11.69 -0.72 1.25
N SER A 46 -11.87 -1.48 2.33
CA SER A 46 -12.88 -2.56 2.39
C SER A 46 -14.26 -2.07 2.81
N ASN A 47 -14.36 -0.88 3.42
CA ASN A 47 -15.63 -0.29 3.85
C ASN A 47 -16.41 0.41 2.73
N ASP A 48 -15.82 0.54 1.53
CA ASP A 48 -16.48 1.11 0.37
C ASP A 48 -17.23 0.00 -0.39
N THR A 49 -18.50 -0.22 -0.05
CA THR A 49 -19.29 -1.39 -0.48
C THR A 49 -19.59 -1.49 -1.98
N VAL A 50 -19.15 -0.52 -2.79
CA VAL A 50 -19.50 -0.46 -4.22
C VAL A 50 -18.29 -0.62 -5.13
N HIS A 51 -17.04 -0.45 -4.67
CA HIS A 51 -15.91 -0.32 -5.59
C HIS A 51 -14.69 -1.20 -5.27
N THR A 52 -14.26 -1.97 -6.25
CA THR A 52 -12.99 -2.73 -6.30
C THR A 52 -11.81 -1.79 -6.58
N ASP A 53 -11.65 -0.72 -5.79
CA ASP A 53 -10.66 0.33 -6.06
C ASP A 53 -9.24 -0.10 -5.71
N VAL A 54 -9.12 -0.85 -4.61
CA VAL A 54 -7.86 -1.40 -4.13
C VAL A 54 -8.09 -2.84 -3.68
N LEU A 55 -7.52 -3.80 -4.40
CA LEU A 55 -7.62 -5.22 -4.12
C LEU A 55 -6.40 -5.68 -3.32
N PHE A 56 -6.63 -6.34 -2.18
CA PHE A 56 -5.57 -6.89 -1.34
C PHE A 56 -5.58 -8.42 -1.37
N TYR A 57 -4.48 -9.01 -1.83
CA TYR A 57 -4.17 -10.43 -1.71
C TYR A 57 -3.10 -10.62 -0.64
N THR A 58 -3.38 -11.47 0.36
CA THR A 58 -2.41 -11.78 1.43
C THR A 58 -1.81 -13.14 1.17
N HIS A 59 -0.49 -13.20 1.02
CA HIS A 59 0.27 -14.43 0.87
C HIS A 59 0.84 -14.88 2.22
N ARG A 60 1.41 -16.10 2.23
CA ARG A 60 2.19 -16.58 3.38
C ARG A 60 3.41 -15.65 3.57
N ASN A 61 3.89 -15.52 4.80
CA ASN A 61 5.07 -14.71 5.19
C ASN A 61 4.88 -13.18 5.18
N ASN A 62 3.66 -12.69 5.45
CA ASN A 62 3.35 -11.25 5.53
C ASN A 62 3.69 -10.47 4.24
N GLU A 63 3.48 -11.12 3.10
CA GLU A 63 3.57 -10.50 1.79
C GLU A 63 2.16 -10.18 1.30
N TYR A 64 2.01 -8.96 0.77
CA TYR A 64 0.74 -8.42 0.30
C TYR A 64 0.90 -7.98 -1.14
N HIS A 65 0.06 -8.53 -2.01
CA HIS A 65 -0.07 -8.05 -3.38
C HIS A 65 -1.29 -7.14 -3.44
N VAL A 66 -1.08 -5.92 -3.90
CA VAL A 66 -2.10 -4.88 -3.90
C VAL A 66 -2.25 -4.33 -5.30
N ILE A 67 -3.44 -4.49 -5.89
CA ILE A 67 -3.79 -3.89 -7.18
C ILE A 67 -4.59 -2.63 -6.90
N VAL A 68 -4.10 -1.48 -7.37
CA VAL A 68 -4.64 -0.15 -7.13
C VAL A 68 -5.08 0.43 -8.47
N ARG A 69 -6.37 0.75 -8.59
CA ARG A 69 -6.89 1.42 -9.78
C ARG A 69 -6.19 2.77 -9.98
N ALA A 70 -5.94 3.15 -11.23
CA ALA A 70 -5.27 4.41 -11.59
C ALA A 70 -5.72 5.63 -10.76
N ASP A 71 -7.04 5.84 -10.67
CA ASP A 71 -7.64 7.02 -10.01
C ASP A 71 -7.47 7.00 -8.48
N TYR A 72 -7.12 5.85 -7.90
CA TYR A 72 -6.92 5.67 -6.47
C TYR A 72 -5.45 5.62 -6.07
N TYR A 73 -4.52 5.73 -7.02
CA TYR A 73 -3.08 5.69 -6.73
C TYR A 73 -2.66 6.66 -5.62
N VAL A 74 -3.06 7.92 -5.75
CA VAL A 74 -2.71 8.96 -4.77
C VAL A 74 -3.42 8.71 -3.43
N ILE A 75 -4.68 8.30 -3.45
CA ILE A 75 -5.46 7.98 -2.24
C ILE A 75 -4.82 6.80 -1.50
N PHE A 76 -4.35 5.79 -2.23
CA PHE A 76 -3.62 4.66 -1.67
C PHE A 76 -2.32 5.11 -1.00
N LEU A 77 -1.47 5.89 -1.67
CA LEU A 77 -0.23 6.39 -1.05
C LEU A 77 -0.49 7.27 0.17
N LEU A 78 -1.51 8.14 0.12
CA LEU A 78 -1.93 8.95 1.27
C LEU A 78 -2.41 8.09 2.44
N SER A 79 -3.09 6.97 2.18
CA SER A 79 -3.50 6.03 3.23
C SER A 79 -2.29 5.35 3.89
N LEU A 80 -1.29 4.94 3.11
CA LEU A 80 -0.05 4.37 3.64
C LEU A 80 0.69 5.42 4.50
N PHE A 81 0.74 6.67 4.04
CA PHE A 81 1.33 7.77 4.80
C PHE A 81 0.57 8.09 6.09
N LYS A 82 -0.77 8.16 6.05
CA LYS A 82 -1.65 8.38 7.21
C LYS A 82 -1.38 7.38 8.34
N TYR A 83 -1.12 6.11 8.00
CA TYR A 83 -0.83 5.07 8.97
C TYR A 83 0.68 4.85 9.20
N ARG A 84 1.53 5.80 8.79
CA ARG A 84 2.99 5.82 9.00
C ARG A 84 3.72 4.61 8.42
N ILE A 85 3.19 4.02 7.34
CA ILE A 85 3.90 3.02 6.54
C ILE A 85 4.91 3.74 5.63
N LEU A 86 4.50 4.88 5.06
CA LEU A 86 5.40 5.81 4.39
C LEU A 86 5.84 6.90 5.36
N SER A 87 7.10 7.32 5.27
CA SER A 87 7.69 8.40 6.07
C SER A 87 7.66 9.75 5.36
N ARG A 88 7.60 9.75 4.02
CA ARG A 88 7.56 10.95 3.18
C ARG A 88 6.71 10.69 1.93
N LEU A 89 6.03 11.73 1.47
CA LEU A 89 5.29 11.75 0.21
C LEU A 89 5.41 13.15 -0.40
N GLU A 90 5.85 13.24 -1.66
CA GLU A 90 6.06 14.53 -2.34
C GLU A 90 5.71 14.47 -3.82
N TRP A 91 5.36 15.64 -4.37
CA TRP A 91 5.16 15.83 -5.81
C TRP A 91 6.49 16.23 -6.46
N GLU A 92 6.79 15.56 -7.56
CA GLU A 92 7.86 15.90 -8.51
C GLU A 92 7.29 16.57 -9.76
#